data_AF-A0A9J8BDX4-F1
#
_entry.id   AF-A0A9J8BDX4-F1
#
_cell.length_a   1.000
_cell.length_b   1.000
_cell.length_c   1.000
_cell.angle_alpha   90.00
_cell.angle_beta   90.00
_cell.angle_gamma   90.00
#
_symmetry.space_group_name_H-M   'P 1'
#
loop_
_entity.id
_entity.type
_entity.pdbx_description
1 polymer ?
#
loop_
_entity_poly.entity_id
_entity_poly.type
_entity_poly.pdbx_seq_one_letter_code
_entity_poly.pdbx_strand_id
1 'polypeptide(L)'
;MSAMNDSLDETRSLGEKAAIFQGTRGSGNVVGSAFIPLRSSLPNAGVSTHFKGNRRSRTVDETQMGHVPNPFPELLPSSVSLVSECLLPWTKSSATQVIKVYSEDNTSRAVEVPSDITARDICQLFILKNHCIDDHSWTLFEQIPHLSIERTIEDHESVIEVQSGWGMDSHCCLYFRKNYAKYEFFKKPLDFFPEHMVSISSETNGIMNHSQLIQTFLSSSSCPEIHGFLHAKEHGRKSWKKFYFVLRRSGLYFSNKGTSKEPRHLQFIAEFSDSDVYTLLSGKKVYGAPTDYGFCVKASKLNSARDLKLLCADDEQTRTCWVTAMRLFKYGMQLYQNFIQPHQKQKSSPMRSISENSLVAMDFSGHKTRVIENPSEALSVAVEEGLSWRRKSCHRLSSHGSPSTSQSSMSSIAIHVAQPWFHSKLSRDEAQKLITQQGLIDGVFLVRDSQSNPRTFVLSLCHTQKIKHFQIVPVEENGELFYSLDDGHTRFTDLLQLVEFYQLNRGVLPCKLKHHCARITL
;
A
#
# COMPACT_ATOMS: atom_id res chain seq x y z
N MET A 1 -4.67 -67.11 30.30
CA MET A 1 -6.00 -67.19 29.66
C MET A 1 -5.82 -66.61 28.26
N SER A 2 -5.47 -67.47 27.31
CA SER A 2 -6.35 -67.95 26.22
C SER A 2 -6.81 -66.82 25.30
N ALA A 3 -6.69 -66.87 23.99
CA ALA A 3 -6.11 -67.80 23.02
C ALA A 3 -6.00 -67.00 21.69
N MET A 4 -5.02 -67.31 20.82
CA MET A 4 -5.21 -67.89 19.46
C MET A 4 -6.12 -67.06 18.52
N ASN A 5 -5.93 -66.90 17.21
CA ASN A 5 -5.09 -67.39 16.09
C ASN A 5 -5.69 -66.60 14.88
N ASP A 6 -5.18 -66.49 13.65
CA ASP A 6 -4.10 -67.12 12.90
C ASP A 6 -3.89 -66.36 11.57
N SER A 7 -2.68 -66.52 11.01
CA SER A 7 -2.28 -66.73 9.60
C SER A 7 -2.88 -65.86 8.47
N LEU A 8 -2.08 -65.10 7.71
CA LEU A 8 -1.20 -65.52 6.59
C LEU A 8 -1.95 -66.13 5.38
N ASP A 9 -1.82 -65.51 4.21
CA ASP A 9 -1.11 -66.18 3.10
C ASP A 9 -0.64 -65.23 2.00
N GLU A 10 0.61 -65.45 1.58
CA GLU A 10 1.21 -64.97 0.33
C GLU A 10 0.71 -65.83 -0.84
N THR A 11 0.69 -65.30 -2.08
CA THR A 11 1.52 -65.87 -3.17
C THR A 11 1.47 -65.09 -4.48
N ARG A 12 2.69 -64.78 -4.94
CA ARG A 12 3.26 -64.72 -6.31
C ARG A 12 2.37 -65.10 -7.51
N SER A 13 2.55 -64.38 -8.63
CA SER A 13 2.88 -65.00 -9.92
C SER A 13 3.52 -64.02 -10.92
N LEU A 14 4.55 -64.54 -11.60
CA LEU A 14 5.29 -64.00 -12.75
C LEU A 14 4.47 -64.00 -14.05
N GLY A 15 4.94 -63.25 -15.05
CA GLY A 15 4.56 -63.36 -16.46
C GLY A 15 5.41 -62.48 -17.38
N GLU A 16 6.37 -63.11 -18.07
CA GLU A 16 7.27 -62.57 -19.11
C GLU A 16 6.60 -62.22 -20.46
N LYS A 17 7.27 -61.35 -21.24
CA LYS A 17 7.58 -61.40 -22.71
C LYS A 17 7.86 -59.97 -23.22
N ALA A 18 9.06 -59.55 -23.66
CA ALA A 18 9.96 -59.96 -24.76
C ALA A 18 9.70 -59.26 -26.13
N ALA A 19 10.77 -58.69 -26.71
CA ALA A 19 11.09 -58.33 -28.12
C ALA A 19 11.50 -56.84 -28.28
N ILE A 20 12.79 -56.50 -28.43
CA ILE A 20 13.69 -56.60 -29.62
C ILE A 20 13.36 -55.58 -30.72
N PHE A 21 14.25 -54.58 -30.90
CA PHE A 21 14.86 -54.26 -32.20
C PHE A 21 16.21 -53.56 -31.99
N GLN A 22 17.27 -54.21 -32.48
CA GLN A 22 18.60 -53.65 -32.73
C GLN A 22 18.70 -53.22 -34.21
N GLY A 23 19.63 -52.32 -34.51
CA GLY A 23 20.23 -52.15 -35.85
C GLY A 23 20.56 -50.69 -36.15
N THR A 24 21.77 -50.15 -35.91
CA THR A 24 23.09 -50.33 -36.59
C THR A 24 23.49 -49.14 -37.47
N ARG A 25 24.54 -48.42 -37.02
CA ARG A 25 25.79 -47.99 -37.71
C ARG A 25 25.79 -47.48 -39.17
N GLY A 26 26.57 -46.40 -39.37
CA GLY A 26 27.41 -46.10 -40.56
C GLY A 26 27.30 -44.63 -41.00
N SER A 27 28.27 -43.73 -40.76
CA SER A 27 29.62 -43.56 -41.33
C SER A 27 29.68 -42.76 -42.65
N GLY A 28 30.21 -41.53 -42.56
CA GLY A 28 31.02 -40.83 -43.60
C GLY A 28 30.27 -40.19 -44.79
N ASN A 29 30.78 -39.20 -45.52
CA ASN A 29 31.94 -38.31 -45.41
C ASN A 29 31.86 -37.31 -46.63
N VAL A 30 32.38 -36.09 -46.46
CA VAL A 30 33.00 -35.15 -47.45
C VAL A 30 32.20 -34.28 -48.48
N VAL A 31 32.74 -33.05 -48.61
CA VAL A 31 32.79 -32.03 -49.71
C VAL A 31 31.59 -31.08 -49.85
N GLY A 32 31.72 -29.74 -49.91
CA GLY A 32 32.85 -28.80 -49.89
C GLY A 32 32.48 -27.44 -50.56
N SER A 33 33.23 -26.38 -50.21
CA SER A 33 33.45 -25.10 -50.96
C SER A 33 32.28 -24.08 -51.03
N ALA A 34 32.42 -22.74 -51.03
CA ALA A 34 33.54 -21.77 -50.97
C ALA A 34 32.92 -20.36 -50.69
N PHE A 35 33.48 -19.51 -49.82
CA PHE A 35 34.40 -18.36 -50.07
C PHE A 35 33.82 -17.03 -50.67
N ILE A 36 33.59 -16.04 -49.77
CA ILE A 36 33.91 -14.56 -49.71
C ILE A 36 33.62 -13.56 -50.88
N PRO A 37 33.90 -12.21 -50.80
CA PRO A 37 33.71 -11.10 -49.80
C PRO A 37 33.11 -9.77 -50.39
N LEU A 38 32.93 -8.71 -49.57
CA LEU A 38 33.60 -7.36 -49.65
C LEU A 38 32.80 -6.20 -48.98
N ARG A 39 33.38 -5.55 -47.94
CA ARG A 39 33.93 -4.15 -47.86
C ARG A 39 32.89 -2.98 -47.94
N SER A 40 32.63 -2.22 -46.86
CA SER A 40 33.35 -1.04 -46.29
C SER A 40 33.03 0.31 -46.95
N SER A 41 32.56 1.30 -46.17
CA SER A 41 33.08 2.70 -46.15
C SER A 41 32.25 3.66 -45.25
N LEU A 42 32.95 4.37 -44.37
CA LEU A 42 32.72 5.74 -43.86
C LEU A 42 33.78 6.64 -44.58
N PRO A 43 33.89 7.99 -44.40
CA PRO A 43 33.07 9.00 -43.70
C PRO A 43 32.84 10.30 -44.55
N ASN A 44 32.16 11.34 -44.02
CA ASN A 44 32.69 12.72 -44.01
C ASN A 44 31.83 13.75 -43.27
N ALA A 45 32.55 14.71 -42.67
CA ALA A 45 32.08 15.88 -41.92
C ALA A 45 31.85 17.12 -42.82
N GLY A 46 31.11 18.13 -42.33
CA GLY A 46 31.06 19.46 -42.96
C GLY A 46 29.97 20.45 -42.47
N VAL A 47 30.30 21.22 -41.42
CA VAL A 47 30.16 22.70 -41.25
C VAL A 47 28.89 23.47 -41.71
N SER A 48 28.24 24.12 -40.72
CA SER A 48 27.68 25.51 -40.62
C SER A 48 27.19 26.30 -41.86
N THR A 49 25.98 26.89 -41.81
CA THR A 49 25.75 28.36 -41.71
C THR A 49 24.26 28.78 -41.73
N HIS A 50 23.98 29.87 -41.01
CA HIS A 50 22.74 30.66 -40.91
C HIS A 50 22.23 31.25 -42.24
N PHE A 51 20.90 31.41 -42.39
CA PHE A 51 20.31 32.56 -43.09
C PHE A 51 18.98 33.04 -42.46
N LYS A 52 18.93 34.35 -42.21
CA LYS A 52 17.76 35.17 -41.80
C LYS A 52 16.87 35.45 -43.02
N GLY A 53 15.54 35.44 -42.82
CA GLY A 53 14.56 35.98 -43.77
C GLY A 53 13.59 36.93 -43.06
N ASN A 54 13.69 38.21 -43.38
CA ASN A 54 12.91 39.33 -42.87
C ASN A 54 11.67 39.54 -43.78
N ARG A 55 10.47 39.80 -43.21
CA ARG A 55 9.40 40.51 -43.94
C ARG A 55 8.66 41.46 -42.99
N ARG A 56 8.75 42.75 -43.29
CA ARG A 56 8.05 43.89 -42.67
C ARG A 56 6.81 44.27 -43.49
N SER A 57 5.90 45.03 -42.83
CA SER A 57 4.88 45.97 -43.34
C SER A 57 3.44 45.51 -42.99
N ARG A 58 2.54 46.32 -42.42
CA ARG A 58 2.51 47.74 -41.99
C ARG A 58 1.32 47.92 -41.02
N THR A 59 1.43 49.01 -40.27
CA THR A 59 0.61 49.58 -39.18
C THR A 59 -0.78 50.10 -39.57
N VAL A 60 -1.72 50.09 -38.62
CA VAL A 60 -2.79 51.10 -38.47
C VAL A 60 -2.91 51.44 -36.97
N ASP A 61 -2.91 52.74 -36.68
CA ASP A 61 -2.84 53.41 -35.37
C ASP A 61 -4.12 53.29 -34.52
N GLU A 62 -3.95 53.12 -33.21
CA GLU A 62 -4.94 53.46 -32.18
C GLU A 62 -4.65 54.87 -31.63
N THR A 63 -5.70 55.69 -31.54
CA THR A 63 -5.67 56.99 -30.84
C THR A 63 -6.09 56.79 -29.38
N GLN A 64 -5.28 57.38 -28.48
CA GLN A 64 -5.37 57.34 -27.03
C GLN A 64 -6.66 57.94 -26.44
N MET A 65 -7.10 57.43 -25.29
CA MET A 65 -7.55 58.22 -24.13
C MET A 65 -7.37 57.38 -22.85
N GLY A 66 -6.88 58.05 -21.79
CA GLY A 66 -6.07 57.48 -20.71
C GLY A 66 -6.78 56.63 -19.64
N HIS A 67 -6.02 55.68 -19.09
CA HIS A 67 -6.38 54.88 -17.93
C HIS A 67 -5.73 55.45 -16.65
N VAL A 68 -6.56 55.60 -15.62
CA VAL A 68 -6.17 55.79 -14.21
C VAL A 68 -5.28 54.62 -13.77
N PRO A 69 -4.16 54.83 -13.04
CA PRO A 69 -3.32 53.74 -12.58
C PRO A 69 -4.09 52.83 -11.61
N ASN A 70 -4.17 51.55 -11.96
CA ASN A 70 -4.70 50.49 -11.11
C ASN A 70 -3.79 50.29 -9.88
N PRO A 71 -4.30 50.27 -8.63
CA PRO A 71 -3.46 50.13 -7.43
C PRO A 71 -2.86 48.73 -7.21
N PHE A 72 -3.17 47.75 -8.06
CA PHE A 72 -2.67 46.37 -7.92
C PHE A 72 -2.27 45.76 -9.28
N PRO A 73 -0.97 45.77 -9.66
CA PRO A 73 -0.52 45.32 -10.98
C PRO A 73 -0.19 43.83 -11.10
N GLU A 74 -0.17 43.04 -10.02
CA GLU A 74 0.46 41.70 -10.03
C GLU A 74 -0.51 40.52 -9.98
N LEU A 75 -1.63 40.59 -10.70
CA LEU A 75 -2.44 39.39 -11.00
C LEU A 75 -2.42 39.09 -12.50
N LEU A 76 -1.54 38.15 -12.83
CA LEU A 76 -1.34 37.38 -14.08
C LEU A 76 -0.44 38.00 -15.17
N PRO A 77 0.50 37.19 -15.68
CA PRO A 77 0.35 36.75 -17.08
C PRO A 77 0.52 35.23 -17.31
N SER A 78 -0.39 34.71 -18.14
CA SER A 78 -0.20 33.71 -19.21
C SER A 78 0.80 32.55 -19.05
N SER A 79 0.22 31.34 -18.99
CA SER A 79 0.72 30.09 -19.60
C SER A 79 2.24 29.87 -19.59
N VAL A 80 2.80 29.58 -18.42
CA VAL A 80 4.02 28.79 -18.27
C VAL A 80 3.88 27.93 -17.01
N SER A 81 4.24 26.65 -17.16
CA SER A 81 4.21 25.61 -16.14
C SER A 81 5.12 25.95 -14.95
N LEU A 82 4.59 26.62 -13.94
CA LEU A 82 5.32 27.04 -12.73
C LEU A 82 5.24 26.05 -11.55
N VAL A 83 4.81 24.80 -11.77
CA VAL A 83 4.76 23.78 -10.70
C VAL A 83 6.00 22.88 -10.67
N SER A 84 7.03 23.17 -11.49
CA SER A 84 8.20 22.29 -11.62
C SER A 84 9.37 22.63 -10.68
N GLU A 85 9.34 23.74 -9.93
CA GLU A 85 10.52 24.19 -9.17
C GLU A 85 10.32 24.34 -7.66
N CYS A 86 9.10 24.21 -7.14
CA CYS A 86 8.87 24.26 -5.70
C CYS A 86 8.70 22.85 -5.14
N LEU A 87 9.83 22.19 -4.79
CA LEU A 87 10.01 21.40 -3.55
C LEU A 87 11.19 20.39 -3.53
N LEU A 88 12.15 20.40 -4.47
CA LEU A 88 13.32 19.50 -4.37
C LEU A 88 14.63 20.25 -4.68
N PRO A 89 15.57 20.40 -3.73
CA PRO A 89 16.91 20.92 -4.00
C PRO A 89 17.76 19.81 -4.64
N TRP A 90 17.51 19.49 -5.90
CA TRP A 90 18.37 18.62 -6.69
C TRP A 90 18.98 19.38 -7.86
N THR A 91 20.04 20.14 -7.57
CA THR A 91 21.04 20.52 -8.56
C THR A 91 22.19 19.51 -8.51
N LYS A 92 21.96 18.31 -9.04
CA LYS A 92 23.03 17.44 -9.54
C LYS A 92 22.50 16.82 -10.82
N SER A 93 23.29 16.88 -11.88
CA SER A 93 23.03 16.24 -13.18
C SER A 93 22.94 14.71 -13.00
N SER A 94 21.83 14.20 -12.48
CA SER A 94 21.54 12.76 -12.40
C SER A 94 20.75 12.33 -13.64
N ALA A 95 21.02 11.11 -14.10
CA ALA A 95 20.21 10.50 -15.15
C ALA A 95 18.78 10.32 -14.61
N THR A 96 17.79 10.71 -15.42
CA THR A 96 16.38 10.52 -15.12
C THR A 96 15.84 9.29 -15.82
N GLN A 97 14.81 8.68 -15.24
CA GLN A 97 14.10 7.54 -15.80
C GLN A 97 12.59 7.76 -15.66
N VAL A 98 11.83 7.28 -16.63
CA VAL A 98 10.36 7.31 -16.56
C VAL A 98 9.86 6.02 -15.92
N ILE A 99 9.09 6.16 -14.84
CA ILE A 99 8.40 5.05 -14.19
C ILE A 99 6.89 5.18 -14.40
N LYS A 100 6.18 4.05 -14.36
CA LYS A 100 4.72 3.99 -14.45
C LYS A 100 4.14 3.43 -13.15
N VAL A 101 3.26 4.20 -12.52
CA VAL A 101 2.63 3.86 -11.23
C VAL A 101 1.12 3.76 -11.42
N TYR A 102 0.53 2.67 -10.92
CA TYR A 102 -0.88 2.36 -11.01
C TYR A 102 -1.61 2.65 -9.69
N SER A 103 -2.89 2.99 -9.77
CA SER A 103 -3.80 3.07 -8.62
C SER A 103 -4.67 1.83 -8.49
N GLU A 104 -5.49 1.78 -7.43
CA GLU A 104 -6.41 0.69 -7.12
C GLU A 104 -7.50 0.47 -8.19
N ASP A 105 -7.82 1.49 -8.98
CA ASP A 105 -8.74 1.41 -10.12
C ASP A 105 -8.07 0.95 -11.43
N ASN A 106 -6.78 0.61 -11.39
CA ASN A 106 -5.93 0.27 -12.52
C ASN A 106 -5.68 1.41 -13.51
N THR A 107 -6.02 2.65 -13.16
CA THR A 107 -5.49 3.81 -13.87
C THR A 107 -4.01 4.00 -13.52
N SER A 108 -3.28 4.75 -14.32
CA SER A 108 -1.83 4.87 -14.15
C SER A 108 -1.30 6.20 -14.60
N ARG A 109 -0.26 6.67 -13.92
CA ARG A 109 0.50 7.87 -14.29
C ARG A 109 1.95 7.51 -14.55
N ALA A 110 2.49 8.02 -15.64
CA ALA A 110 3.92 8.00 -15.91
C ALA A 110 4.58 9.24 -15.30
N VAL A 111 5.74 9.08 -14.68
CA VAL A 111 6.48 10.17 -14.04
C VAL A 111 7.97 9.98 -14.24
N GLU A 112 8.64 11.07 -14.62
CA GLU A 112 10.10 11.14 -14.72
C GLU A 112 10.68 11.38 -13.33
N VAL A 113 11.65 10.54 -12.96
CA VAL A 113 12.25 10.51 -11.62
C VAL A 113 13.77 10.33 -11.71
N PRO A 114 14.54 10.88 -10.75
CA PRO A 114 15.97 10.64 -10.63
C PRO A 114 16.31 9.16 -10.41
N SER A 115 17.54 8.76 -10.73
CA SER A 115 18.02 7.39 -10.52
C SER A 115 18.12 6.95 -9.05
N ASP A 116 18.26 7.89 -8.12
CA ASP A 116 18.39 7.66 -6.67
C ASP A 116 17.05 7.76 -5.91
N ILE A 117 15.92 7.76 -6.63
CA ILE A 117 14.60 7.92 -6.05
C ILE A 117 14.20 6.73 -5.16
N THR A 118 13.74 7.03 -3.95
CA THR A 118 13.24 6.01 -3.01
C THR A 118 11.72 5.83 -3.12
N ALA A 119 11.22 4.70 -2.62
CA ALA A 119 9.78 4.45 -2.54
C ALA A 119 9.04 5.53 -1.72
N ARG A 120 9.69 6.07 -0.67
CA ARG A 120 9.18 7.19 0.11
C ARG A 120 8.99 8.45 -0.73
N ASP A 121 9.99 8.80 -1.54
CA ASP A 121 9.94 10.02 -2.35
C ASP A 121 8.84 9.93 -3.39
N ILE A 122 8.65 8.75 -4.01
CA ILE A 122 7.51 8.49 -4.89
C ILE A 122 6.18 8.67 -4.15
N CYS A 123 6.04 8.10 -2.95
CA CYS A 123 4.81 8.25 -2.18
C CYS A 123 4.53 9.73 -1.87
N GLN A 124 5.53 10.49 -1.43
CA GLN A 124 5.39 11.93 -1.16
C GLN A 124 5.03 12.74 -2.41
N LEU A 125 5.64 12.42 -3.55
CA LEU A 125 5.30 13.04 -4.84
C LEU A 125 3.82 12.84 -5.20
N PHE A 126 3.31 11.61 -5.06
CA PHE A 126 1.93 11.29 -5.38
C PHE A 126 0.93 11.84 -4.34
N ILE A 127 1.31 11.91 -3.06
CA ILE A 127 0.50 12.61 -2.03
C ILE A 127 0.31 14.08 -2.42
N LEU A 128 1.40 14.77 -2.77
CA LEU A 128 1.37 16.19 -3.15
C LEU A 128 0.57 16.40 -4.44
N LYS A 129 0.86 15.63 -5.49
CA LYS A 129 0.19 15.76 -6.80
C LYS A 129 -1.31 15.48 -6.75
N ASN A 130 -1.77 14.63 -5.84
CA ASN A 130 -3.18 14.26 -5.70
C ASN A 130 -3.87 14.93 -4.50
N HIS A 131 -3.23 15.92 -3.87
CA HIS A 131 -3.76 16.65 -2.71
C HIS A 131 -4.26 15.74 -1.58
N CYS A 132 -3.53 14.64 -1.35
CA CYS A 132 -3.88 13.65 -0.34
C CYS A 132 -3.41 14.10 1.03
N ILE A 133 -4.07 13.60 2.07
CA ILE A 133 -3.59 13.73 3.45
C ILE A 133 -2.46 12.70 3.64
N ASP A 134 -1.29 13.17 4.10
CA ASP A 134 -0.22 12.27 4.52
C ASP A 134 -0.53 11.72 5.92
N ASP A 135 -1.10 10.51 5.95
CA ASP A 135 -1.34 9.73 7.16
C ASP A 135 -0.29 8.61 7.36
N HIS A 136 0.82 8.69 6.61
CA HIS A 136 1.93 7.71 6.61
C HIS A 136 1.52 6.27 6.27
N SER A 137 0.33 6.07 5.70
CA SER A 137 -0.14 4.77 5.21
C SER A 137 0.06 4.59 3.71
N TRP A 138 0.33 5.68 2.97
CA TRP A 138 0.63 5.63 1.54
C TRP A 138 1.87 4.80 1.26
N THR A 139 1.71 3.83 0.37
CA THR A 139 2.70 2.79 0.16
C THR A 139 2.81 2.44 -1.32
N LEU A 140 4.04 2.25 -1.77
CA LEU A 140 4.34 1.68 -3.08
C LEU A 140 4.41 0.16 -2.97
N PHE A 141 3.77 -0.54 -3.90
CA PHE A 141 3.74 -1.99 -3.97
C PHE A 141 4.36 -2.46 -5.27
N GLU A 142 5.13 -3.53 -5.20
CA GLU A 142 5.51 -4.32 -6.37
C GLU A 142 4.48 -5.44 -6.53
N GLN A 143 3.85 -5.51 -7.70
CA GLN A 143 2.95 -6.61 -8.06
C GLN A 143 3.51 -7.36 -9.26
N ILE A 144 3.47 -8.70 -9.17
CA ILE A 144 3.89 -9.63 -10.23
C ILE A 144 2.64 -10.42 -10.67
N PRO A 145 1.88 -9.93 -11.67
CA PRO A 145 0.54 -10.44 -11.97
C PRO A 145 0.51 -11.91 -12.38
N HIS A 146 1.47 -12.36 -13.20
CA HIS A 146 1.51 -13.73 -13.70
C HIS A 146 1.79 -14.78 -12.61
N LEU A 147 2.39 -14.36 -11.48
CA LEU A 147 2.56 -15.19 -10.29
C LEU A 147 1.45 -14.95 -9.26
N SER A 148 0.58 -13.96 -9.48
CA SER A 148 -0.45 -13.53 -8.53
C SER A 148 0.14 -13.21 -7.14
N ILE A 149 1.28 -12.52 -7.10
CA ILE A 149 1.96 -12.13 -5.86
C ILE A 149 2.23 -10.63 -5.83
N GLU A 150 2.31 -10.07 -4.62
CA GLU A 150 2.67 -8.67 -4.40
C GLU A 150 3.44 -8.48 -3.09
N ARG A 151 4.22 -7.41 -2.98
CA ARG A 151 4.86 -6.99 -1.73
C ARG A 151 4.85 -5.49 -1.58
N THR A 152 4.94 -5.02 -0.34
CA THR A 152 5.30 -3.63 -0.05
C THR A 152 6.76 -3.39 -0.43
N ILE A 153 7.02 -2.28 -1.11
CA ILE A 153 8.37 -1.72 -1.27
C ILE A 153 8.59 -0.81 -0.07
N GLU A 154 9.58 -1.11 0.75
CA GLU A 154 9.88 -0.34 1.96
C GLU A 154 10.41 1.05 1.61
N ASP A 155 10.18 2.01 2.51
CA ASP A 155 10.41 3.45 2.25
C ASP A 155 11.81 3.81 1.79
N HIS A 156 12.81 3.05 2.20
CA HIS A 156 14.23 3.25 1.90
C HIS A 156 14.69 2.58 0.59
N GLU A 157 13.91 1.67 0.03
CA GLU A 157 14.32 0.93 -1.17
C GLU A 157 14.35 1.86 -2.39
N SER A 158 15.38 1.70 -3.22
CA SER A 158 15.49 2.37 -4.52
C SER A 158 14.48 1.76 -5.49
N VAL A 159 13.60 2.59 -6.05
CA VAL A 159 12.58 2.12 -7.00
C VAL A 159 13.22 1.64 -8.29
N ILE A 160 14.33 2.28 -8.70
CA ILE A 160 15.08 1.91 -9.90
C ILE A 160 15.76 0.56 -9.72
N GLU A 161 16.34 0.29 -8.55
CA GLU A 161 16.93 -1.03 -8.25
C GLU A 161 15.86 -2.13 -8.28
N VAL A 162 14.70 -1.90 -7.66
CA VAL A 162 13.56 -2.83 -7.72
C VAL A 162 13.16 -3.12 -9.17
N GLN A 163 13.01 -2.08 -10.00
CA GLN A 163 12.66 -2.25 -11.41
C GLN A 163 13.77 -2.93 -12.22
N SER A 164 15.04 -2.73 -11.90
CA SER A 164 16.14 -3.40 -12.60
C SER A 164 16.18 -4.91 -12.33
N GLY A 165 15.64 -5.35 -11.19
CA GLY A 165 15.46 -6.77 -10.87
C GLY A 165 14.34 -7.43 -11.69
N TRP A 166 13.53 -6.65 -12.39
CA TRP A 166 12.47 -7.15 -13.24
C TRP A 166 13.04 -7.84 -14.48
N GLY A 167 12.58 -9.05 -14.79
CA GLY A 167 12.93 -9.72 -16.05
C GLY A 167 12.47 -8.91 -17.26
N MET A 168 13.17 -9.04 -18.40
CA MET A 168 12.91 -8.27 -19.62
C MET A 168 11.45 -8.37 -20.13
N ASP A 169 10.77 -9.49 -19.87
CA ASP A 169 9.36 -9.74 -20.24
C ASP A 169 8.38 -9.61 -19.05
N SER A 170 8.78 -8.94 -17.97
CA SER A 170 7.95 -8.90 -16.79
C SER A 170 6.78 -7.92 -16.95
N HIS A 171 5.57 -8.40 -16.70
CA HIS A 171 4.39 -7.56 -16.49
C HIS A 171 4.34 -6.98 -15.06
N CYS A 172 5.50 -6.79 -14.43
CA CYS A 172 5.58 -6.25 -13.08
C CYS A 172 5.06 -4.80 -13.06
N CYS A 173 4.36 -4.46 -12.00
CA CYS A 173 3.67 -3.17 -11.87
C CYS A 173 3.96 -2.56 -10.51
N LEU A 174 4.15 -1.24 -10.49
CA LEU A 174 4.17 -0.44 -9.27
C LEU A 174 2.74 0.03 -8.95
N TYR A 175 2.25 -0.23 -7.74
CA TYR A 175 0.95 0.26 -7.28
C TYR A 175 1.12 1.26 -6.13
N PHE A 176 0.40 2.37 -6.19
CA PHE A 176 0.31 3.35 -5.12
C PHE A 176 -1.05 3.25 -4.45
N ARG A 177 -1.07 2.84 -3.18
CA ARG A 177 -2.29 2.71 -2.37
C ARG A 177 -1.99 2.77 -0.88
N LYS A 178 -3.03 2.86 -0.05
CA LYS A 178 -2.86 2.82 1.40
C LYS A 178 -2.52 1.42 1.88
N ASN A 179 -1.74 1.34 2.95
CA ASN A 179 -1.46 0.13 3.72
C ASN A 179 -1.37 0.49 5.21
N TYR A 180 -2.50 0.41 5.90
CA TYR A 180 -2.58 0.73 7.31
C TYR A 180 -1.85 -0.28 8.21
N ALA A 181 -1.63 -1.51 7.72
CA ALA A 181 -0.94 -2.58 8.45
C ALA A 181 0.59 -2.49 8.40
N LYS A 182 1.16 -1.69 7.48
CA LYS A 182 2.61 -1.63 7.20
C LYS A 182 3.50 -1.52 8.44
N TYR A 183 3.07 -0.74 9.43
CA TYR A 183 3.79 -0.44 10.66
C TYR A 183 3.03 -0.82 11.94
N GLU A 184 2.03 -1.72 11.84
CA GLU A 184 1.18 -2.05 13.00
C GLU A 184 1.99 -2.65 14.17
N PHE A 185 3.04 -3.44 13.87
CA PHE A 185 3.96 -3.94 14.90
C PHE A 185 4.58 -2.82 15.75
N PHE A 186 5.05 -1.72 15.14
CA PHE A 186 5.64 -0.62 15.90
C PHE A 186 4.61 0.20 16.67
N LYS A 187 3.34 0.19 16.23
CA LYS A 187 2.25 0.86 16.95
C LYS A 187 1.79 0.06 18.17
N LYS A 188 1.72 -1.27 18.06
CA LYS A 188 1.22 -2.18 19.12
C LYS A 188 2.07 -3.46 19.25
N PRO A 189 3.36 -3.36 19.61
CA PRO A 189 4.28 -4.50 19.60
C PRO A 189 3.90 -5.60 20.60
N LEU A 190 3.32 -5.23 21.75
CA LEU A 190 2.93 -6.18 22.80
C LEU A 190 1.75 -7.07 22.40
N ASP A 191 0.82 -6.55 21.59
CA ASP A 191 -0.38 -7.26 21.15
C ASP A 191 -0.21 -7.91 19.76
N PHE A 192 0.94 -7.68 19.10
CA PHE A 192 1.11 -8.02 17.70
C PHE A 192 1.31 -9.51 17.47
N PHE A 193 2.20 -10.14 18.23
CA PHE A 193 2.49 -11.57 18.11
C PHE A 193 1.74 -12.36 19.19
N PRO A 194 1.11 -13.50 18.85
CA PRO A 194 0.60 -14.43 19.85
C PRO A 194 1.72 -14.93 20.76
N GLU A 195 1.45 -15.09 22.06
CA GLU A 195 2.45 -15.51 23.06
C GLU A 195 3.18 -16.80 22.67
N HIS A 196 2.46 -17.76 22.09
CA HIS A 196 3.02 -19.05 21.69
C HIS A 196 3.91 -18.99 20.44
N MET A 197 3.91 -17.87 19.70
CA MET A 197 4.63 -17.72 18.43
C MET A 197 6.06 -17.18 18.61
N VAL A 198 6.36 -16.54 19.75
CA VAL A 198 7.64 -15.88 20.00
C VAL A 198 8.32 -16.49 21.20
N SER A 199 9.58 -16.89 21.05
CA SER A 199 10.45 -17.25 22.17
C SER A 199 11.60 -16.26 22.26
N ILE A 200 11.69 -15.57 23.40
CA ILE A 200 12.76 -14.62 23.68
C ILE A 200 13.73 -15.27 24.65
N SER A 201 15.03 -15.27 24.34
CA SER A 201 16.07 -15.94 25.12
C SER A 201 16.59 -15.12 26.33
N SER A 202 15.84 -14.13 26.83
CA SER A 202 16.30 -13.21 27.87
C SER A 202 16.13 -13.79 29.27
N GLU A 203 17.17 -13.75 30.11
CA GLU A 203 17.17 -14.10 31.54
C GLU A 203 16.42 -13.08 32.43
N THR A 204 15.76 -12.08 31.84
CA THR A 204 15.06 -11.04 32.59
C THR A 204 13.65 -11.52 32.95
N ASN A 205 13.46 -11.95 34.20
CA ASN A 205 12.17 -12.33 34.83
C ASN A 205 11.13 -11.17 34.93
N GLY A 206 11.27 -10.11 34.13
CA GLY A 206 10.40 -8.94 34.13
C GLY A 206 9.46 -8.90 32.93
N ILE A 207 8.28 -8.32 33.12
CA ILE A 207 7.36 -7.96 32.04
C ILE A 207 8.09 -7.02 31.08
N MET A 208 8.25 -7.43 29.82
CA MET A 208 8.94 -6.64 28.80
C MET A 208 8.08 -5.43 28.40
N ASN A 209 8.66 -4.23 28.45
CA ASN A 209 7.95 -3.03 28.03
C ASN A 209 8.01 -2.84 26.50
N HIS A 210 7.20 -1.91 25.99
CA HIS A 210 7.06 -1.63 24.56
C HIS A 210 8.40 -1.38 23.85
N SER A 211 9.29 -0.56 24.43
CA SER A 211 10.57 -0.21 23.81
C SER A 211 11.56 -1.37 23.86
N GLN A 212 11.60 -2.13 24.96
CA GLN A 212 12.45 -3.31 25.11
C GLN A 212 12.10 -4.39 24.09
N LEU A 213 10.81 -4.63 23.83
CA LEU A 213 10.40 -5.62 22.83
C LEU A 213 10.84 -5.21 21.43
N ILE A 214 10.64 -3.94 21.06
CA ILE A 214 11.14 -3.42 19.77
C ILE A 214 12.66 -3.59 19.71
N GLN A 215 13.42 -3.18 20.74
CA GLN A 215 14.88 -3.34 20.75
C GLN A 215 15.33 -4.80 20.62
N THR A 216 14.58 -5.74 21.20
CA THR A 216 14.87 -7.18 21.06
C THR A 216 14.77 -7.62 19.59
N PHE A 217 13.73 -7.21 18.86
CA PHE A 217 13.62 -7.52 17.44
C PHE A 217 14.66 -6.81 16.55
N LEU A 218 15.13 -5.64 16.96
CA LEU A 218 16.08 -4.82 16.19
C LEU A 218 17.56 -5.09 16.53
N SER A 219 17.83 -5.68 17.69
CA SER A 219 19.19 -5.99 18.15
C SER A 219 19.80 -7.14 17.33
N SER A 220 21.08 -7.00 17.00
CA SER A 220 21.85 -8.06 16.33
C SER A 220 22.31 -9.16 17.29
N SER A 221 22.33 -8.91 18.60
CA SER A 221 22.84 -9.84 19.62
C SER A 221 21.78 -10.72 20.27
N SER A 222 20.52 -10.29 20.30
CA SER A 222 19.42 -10.96 21.01
C SER A 222 18.17 -10.99 20.13
N CYS A 223 18.19 -11.80 19.07
CA CYS A 223 17.06 -11.88 18.14
C CYS A 223 16.06 -12.95 18.63
N PRO A 224 14.75 -12.63 18.75
CA PRO A 224 13.76 -13.59 19.20
C PRO A 224 13.61 -14.72 18.18
N GLU A 225 13.21 -15.90 18.63
CA GLU A 225 12.85 -17.00 17.72
C GLU A 225 11.34 -16.94 17.43
N ILE A 226 10.97 -16.94 16.16
CA ILE A 226 9.57 -17.01 15.72
C ILE A 226 9.28 -18.42 15.26
N HIS A 227 8.22 -19.04 15.77
CA HIS A 227 7.91 -20.43 15.47
C HIS A 227 6.41 -20.70 15.47
N GLY A 228 6.01 -21.76 14.77
CA GLY A 228 4.60 -22.09 14.59
C GLY A 228 4.38 -22.95 13.36
N PHE A 229 3.15 -23.44 13.20
CA PHE A 229 2.82 -24.27 12.05
C PHE A 229 2.49 -23.44 10.81
N LEU A 230 2.98 -23.90 9.66
CA LEU A 230 2.60 -23.41 8.34
C LEU A 230 2.44 -24.59 7.38
N HIS A 231 1.62 -24.41 6.36
CA HIS A 231 1.58 -25.31 5.21
C HIS A 231 2.64 -24.86 4.20
N ALA A 232 3.42 -25.80 3.69
CA ALA A 232 4.41 -25.56 2.66
C ALA A 232 4.08 -26.38 1.43
N LYS A 233 4.25 -25.79 0.24
CA LYS A 233 4.10 -26.53 -1.01
C LYS A 233 5.31 -27.40 -1.26
N GLU A 234 5.08 -28.68 -1.53
CA GLU A 234 6.17 -29.60 -1.87
C GLU A 234 6.75 -29.27 -3.25
N HIS A 235 8.08 -29.33 -3.36
CA HIS A 235 8.76 -29.01 -4.62
C HIS A 235 8.35 -30.00 -5.73
N GLY A 236 7.98 -29.46 -6.90
CA GLY A 236 7.54 -30.23 -8.06
C GLY A 236 6.16 -30.91 -7.91
N ARG A 237 5.45 -30.70 -6.79
CA ARG A 237 4.14 -31.32 -6.54
C ARG A 237 3.05 -30.27 -6.32
N LYS A 238 1.80 -30.68 -6.48
CA LYS A 238 0.62 -29.87 -6.13
C LYS A 238 0.20 -30.03 -4.66
N SER A 239 0.82 -30.95 -3.93
CA SER A 239 0.53 -31.24 -2.53
C SER A 239 1.10 -30.17 -1.59
N TRP A 240 0.36 -29.95 -0.50
CA TRP A 240 0.75 -29.10 0.61
C TRP A 240 0.89 -29.95 1.86
N LYS A 241 1.90 -29.67 2.67
CA LYS A 241 2.14 -30.35 3.95
C LYS A 241 2.32 -29.34 5.06
N LYS A 242 1.75 -29.65 6.22
CA LYS A 242 1.89 -28.84 7.43
C LYS A 242 3.20 -29.21 8.14
N PHE A 243 4.07 -28.24 8.35
CA PHE A 243 5.31 -28.40 9.10
C PHE A 243 5.37 -27.38 10.23
N TYR A 244 6.19 -27.67 11.24
CA TYR A 244 6.52 -26.70 12.27
C TYR A 244 7.74 -25.89 11.83
N PHE A 245 7.55 -24.59 11.70
CA PHE A 245 8.56 -23.65 11.20
C PHE A 245 9.24 -22.92 12.35
N VAL A 246 10.49 -22.55 12.11
CA VAL A 246 11.33 -21.79 13.03
C VAL A 246 12.11 -20.75 12.21
N LEU A 247 11.92 -19.48 12.52
CA LEU A 247 12.66 -18.35 11.96
C LEU A 247 13.71 -17.89 12.98
N ARG A 248 14.96 -17.90 12.52
CA ARG A 248 16.15 -17.46 13.25
C ARG A 248 16.90 -16.45 12.40
N ARG A 249 17.93 -15.84 13.01
CA ARG A 249 18.74 -14.82 12.34
C ARG A 249 19.37 -15.34 11.04
N SER A 250 19.74 -16.61 11.02
CA SER A 250 20.32 -17.29 9.86
C SER A 250 19.31 -17.68 8.78
N GLY A 251 18.01 -17.55 9.02
CA GLY A 251 16.97 -17.83 8.04
C GLY A 251 15.79 -18.64 8.59
N LEU A 252 15.00 -19.13 7.64
CA LEU A 252 13.79 -19.90 7.89
C LEU A 252 14.08 -21.40 7.78
N TYR A 253 13.61 -22.16 8.76
CA TYR A 253 13.74 -23.60 8.85
C TYR A 253 12.38 -24.24 9.09
N PHE A 254 12.25 -25.52 8.73
CA PHE A 254 11.16 -26.37 9.21
C PHE A 254 11.69 -27.62 9.89
N SER A 255 10.92 -28.18 10.83
CA SER A 255 11.25 -29.44 11.48
C SER A 255 10.74 -30.63 10.67
N ASN A 256 11.61 -31.61 10.44
CA ASN A 256 11.22 -32.91 9.89
C ASN A 256 10.74 -33.91 10.97
N LYS A 257 10.74 -33.50 12.25
CA LYS A 257 10.32 -34.32 13.40
C LYS A 257 9.42 -33.54 14.35
N GLY A 258 8.13 -33.50 14.03
CA GLY A 258 7.13 -32.83 14.86
C GLY A 258 7.46 -31.35 15.09
N THR A 259 7.54 -30.94 16.35
CA THR A 259 7.92 -29.57 16.77
C THR A 259 9.38 -29.48 17.22
N SER A 260 10.20 -30.50 16.96
CA SER A 260 11.59 -30.53 17.42
C SER A 260 12.42 -29.41 16.80
N LYS A 261 13.10 -28.65 17.66
CA LYS A 261 14.00 -27.53 17.29
C LYS A 261 15.47 -27.93 17.34
N GLU A 262 15.77 -29.23 17.45
CA GLU A 262 17.14 -29.74 17.44
C GLU A 262 17.77 -29.56 16.05
N PRO A 263 19.04 -29.14 15.94
CA PRO A 263 19.68 -28.86 14.65
C PRO A 263 19.57 -29.99 13.61
N ARG A 264 19.68 -31.25 14.04
CA ARG A 264 19.54 -32.44 13.17
C ARG A 264 18.15 -32.62 12.55
N HIS A 265 17.12 -32.05 13.15
CA HIS A 265 15.74 -32.13 12.64
C HIS A 265 15.35 -30.90 11.82
N LEU A 266 16.14 -29.83 11.85
CA LEU A 266 15.86 -28.60 11.14
C LEU A 266 16.36 -28.67 9.70
N GLN A 267 15.48 -28.33 8.77
CA GLN A 267 15.75 -28.26 7.34
C GLN A 267 15.65 -26.81 6.90
N PHE A 268 16.71 -26.30 6.26
CA PHE A 268 16.79 -24.93 5.78
C PHE A 268 15.87 -24.71 4.56
N ILE A 269 15.21 -23.55 4.51
CA ILE A 269 14.32 -23.17 3.41
C ILE A 269 14.83 -21.94 2.67
N ALA A 270 15.13 -20.86 3.39
CA ALA A 270 15.49 -19.58 2.82
C ALA A 270 16.20 -18.67 3.81
N GLU A 271 17.06 -17.80 3.28
CA GLU A 271 17.62 -16.62 3.94
C GLU A 271 17.05 -15.35 3.30
N PHE A 272 17.14 -14.22 4.01
CA PHE A 272 16.44 -12.98 3.64
C PHE A 272 17.35 -11.85 3.15
N SER A 273 18.68 -12.04 3.15
CA SER A 273 19.66 -11.13 2.55
C SER A 273 19.30 -10.83 1.10
N ASP A 274 19.21 -11.90 0.29
CA ASP A 274 18.97 -11.84 -1.17
C ASP A 274 17.55 -12.33 -1.56
N SER A 275 16.61 -12.38 -0.62
CA SER A 275 15.23 -12.81 -0.89
C SER A 275 14.19 -11.82 -0.38
N ASP A 276 13.10 -11.71 -1.09
CA ASP A 276 11.97 -10.85 -0.76
C ASP A 276 10.73 -11.68 -0.45
N VAL A 277 9.87 -11.14 0.42
CA VAL A 277 8.67 -11.80 0.91
C VAL A 277 7.46 -11.18 0.24
N TYR A 278 6.65 -12.01 -0.40
CA TYR A 278 5.44 -11.60 -1.12
C TYR A 278 4.20 -12.27 -0.53
N THR A 279 3.08 -11.56 -0.57
CA THR A 279 1.76 -12.11 -0.27
C THR A 279 1.13 -12.68 -1.54
N LEU A 280 0.41 -13.80 -1.43
CA LEU A 280 -0.34 -14.37 -2.56
C LEU A 280 -1.70 -13.67 -2.68
N LEU A 281 -2.00 -13.12 -3.86
CA LEU A 281 -3.29 -12.50 -4.18
C LEU A 281 -4.40 -13.53 -4.47
N SER A 282 -4.04 -14.75 -4.89
CA SER A 282 -4.99 -15.81 -5.26
C SER A 282 -4.41 -17.21 -5.02
N GLY A 283 -3.90 -17.43 -3.80
CA GLY A 283 -3.19 -18.65 -3.40
C GLY A 283 -3.95 -19.95 -3.67
N LYS A 284 -5.22 -20.02 -3.27
CA LYS A 284 -6.09 -21.19 -3.52
C LYS A 284 -6.25 -21.46 -5.01
N LYS A 285 -6.67 -20.44 -5.76
CA LYS A 285 -7.01 -20.55 -7.19
C LYS A 285 -5.79 -20.90 -8.04
N VAL A 286 -4.63 -20.29 -7.78
CA VAL A 286 -3.44 -20.44 -8.61
C VAL A 286 -2.58 -21.63 -8.18
N TYR A 287 -2.43 -21.84 -6.87
CA TYR A 287 -1.45 -22.81 -6.33
C TYR A 287 -2.06 -23.99 -5.60
N GLY A 288 -3.39 -24.04 -5.43
CA GLY A 288 -4.08 -25.06 -4.65
C GLY A 288 -3.81 -24.97 -3.16
N ALA A 289 -3.54 -23.75 -2.65
CA ALA A 289 -3.24 -23.55 -1.24
C ALA A 289 -4.41 -23.97 -0.32
N PRO A 290 -4.16 -24.44 0.91
CA PRO A 290 -5.22 -24.81 1.86
C PRO A 290 -6.12 -23.63 2.25
N THR A 291 -5.55 -22.43 2.41
CA THR A 291 -6.27 -21.20 2.77
C THR A 291 -5.94 -20.07 1.80
N ASP A 292 -6.63 -18.93 1.92
CA ASP A 292 -6.35 -17.71 1.15
C ASP A 292 -5.15 -16.94 1.73
N TYR A 293 -4.66 -17.36 2.90
CA TYR A 293 -3.60 -16.69 3.67
C TYR A 293 -2.21 -17.17 3.24
N GLY A 294 -2.00 -17.22 1.92
CA GLY A 294 -0.74 -17.62 1.31
C GLY A 294 0.27 -16.48 1.22
N PHE A 295 1.56 -16.84 1.32
CA PHE A 295 2.70 -15.95 1.08
C PHE A 295 3.88 -16.77 0.55
N CYS A 296 4.92 -16.12 0.04
CA CYS A 296 6.10 -16.82 -0.44
C CYS A 296 7.38 -16.03 -0.26
N VAL A 297 8.49 -16.75 -0.23
CA VAL A 297 9.84 -16.19 -0.34
C VAL A 297 10.33 -16.39 -1.77
N LYS A 298 10.75 -15.30 -2.43
CA LYS A 298 11.34 -15.28 -3.77
C LYS A 298 12.76 -14.73 -3.68
N ALA A 299 13.73 -15.47 -4.17
CA ALA A 299 15.10 -14.96 -4.32
C ALA A 299 15.15 -13.89 -5.43
N SER A 300 15.84 -12.77 -5.18
CA SER A 300 15.83 -11.62 -6.08
C SER A 300 16.43 -11.94 -7.46
N LYS A 301 17.38 -12.89 -7.54
CA LYS A 301 18.07 -13.32 -8.78
C LYS A 301 17.28 -14.34 -9.63
N LEU A 302 16.18 -14.89 -9.12
CA LEU A 302 15.43 -15.96 -9.79
C LEU A 302 14.03 -15.47 -10.19
N ASN A 303 13.67 -15.65 -11.45
CA ASN A 303 12.41 -15.19 -12.03
C ASN A 303 11.43 -16.33 -12.35
N SER A 304 11.79 -17.58 -12.06
CA SER A 304 10.94 -18.74 -12.33
C SER A 304 9.96 -19.01 -11.19
N ALA A 305 8.70 -19.28 -11.54
CA ALA A 305 7.67 -19.73 -10.61
C ALA A 305 8.05 -21.01 -9.84
N ARG A 306 8.97 -21.82 -10.39
CA ARG A 306 9.40 -23.09 -9.78
C ARG A 306 10.28 -22.91 -8.54
N ASP A 307 10.83 -21.71 -8.37
CA ASP A 307 11.79 -21.41 -7.29
C ASP A 307 11.13 -20.71 -6.09
N LEU A 308 9.84 -20.37 -6.20
CA LEU A 308 9.07 -19.78 -5.11
C LEU A 308 8.95 -20.77 -3.95
N LYS A 309 9.35 -20.34 -2.75
CA LYS A 309 9.06 -21.06 -1.51
C LYS A 309 7.67 -20.66 -1.03
N LEU A 310 6.65 -21.39 -1.50
CA LEU A 310 5.24 -21.13 -1.22
C LEU A 310 4.84 -21.66 0.17
N LEU A 311 4.29 -20.76 0.98
CA LEU A 311 3.85 -20.98 2.35
C LEU A 311 2.39 -20.54 2.52
N CYS A 312 1.68 -21.10 3.49
CA CYS A 312 0.28 -20.81 3.72
C CYS A 312 -0.06 -20.97 5.21
N ALA A 313 -0.65 -19.93 5.79
CA ALA A 313 -1.08 -19.91 7.19
C ALA A 313 -2.53 -20.40 7.33
N ASP A 314 -2.93 -20.79 8.55
CA ASP A 314 -4.33 -21.19 8.81
C ASP A 314 -5.28 -19.98 8.87
N ASP A 315 -4.77 -18.80 9.24
CA ASP A 315 -5.52 -17.54 9.34
C ASP A 315 -4.68 -16.30 8.94
N GLU A 316 -5.37 -15.17 8.79
CA GLU A 316 -4.79 -13.88 8.41
C GLU A 316 -3.78 -13.35 9.44
N GLN A 317 -4.01 -13.60 10.73
CA GLN A 317 -3.18 -13.08 11.81
C GLN A 317 -1.81 -13.74 11.75
N THR A 318 -1.81 -15.07 11.65
CA THR A 318 -0.63 -15.89 11.51
C THR A 318 0.16 -15.47 10.25
N ARG A 319 -0.50 -15.28 9.10
CA ARG A 319 0.17 -14.75 7.89
C ARG A 319 0.83 -13.40 8.14
N THR A 320 0.09 -12.46 8.72
CA THR A 320 0.57 -11.09 8.99
C THR A 320 1.76 -11.10 9.96
N CYS A 321 1.71 -11.93 11.00
CA CYS A 321 2.81 -12.12 11.94
C CYS A 321 4.05 -12.68 11.24
N TRP A 322 3.93 -13.75 10.45
CA TRP A 322 5.07 -14.33 9.73
C TRP A 322 5.69 -13.36 8.72
N VAL A 323 4.88 -12.69 7.89
CA VAL A 323 5.37 -11.71 6.91
C VAL A 323 6.09 -10.56 7.62
N THR A 324 5.51 -10.05 8.72
CA THR A 324 6.11 -8.94 9.49
C THR A 324 7.38 -9.38 10.19
N ALA A 325 7.43 -10.59 10.76
CA ALA A 325 8.64 -11.14 11.33
C ALA A 325 9.75 -11.25 10.28
N MET A 326 9.46 -11.78 9.09
CA MET A 326 10.47 -11.86 8.02
C MET A 326 10.96 -10.48 7.57
N ARG A 327 10.07 -9.47 7.51
CA ARG A 327 10.46 -8.07 7.25
C ARG A 327 11.38 -7.52 8.34
N LEU A 328 11.07 -7.75 9.62
CA LEU A 328 11.93 -7.36 10.74
C LEU A 328 13.30 -8.04 10.67
N PHE A 329 13.36 -9.31 10.30
CA PHE A 329 14.63 -10.04 10.17
C PHE A 329 15.46 -9.54 8.98
N LYS A 330 14.81 -9.24 7.85
CA LYS A 330 15.45 -8.72 6.64
C LYS A 330 16.01 -7.30 6.84
N TYR A 331 15.18 -6.38 7.32
CA TYR A 331 15.50 -4.95 7.31
C TYR A 331 15.93 -4.41 8.69
N GLY A 332 15.53 -5.06 9.78
CA GLY A 332 15.92 -4.70 11.14
C GLY A 332 15.72 -3.21 11.46
N MET A 333 16.77 -2.57 11.96
CA MET A 333 16.77 -1.15 12.36
C MET A 333 16.32 -0.21 11.24
N GLN A 334 16.62 -0.52 9.98
CA GLN A 334 16.21 0.31 8.84
C GLN A 334 14.69 0.42 8.74
N LEU A 335 13.95 -0.66 9.06
CA LEU A 335 12.48 -0.64 9.05
C LEU A 335 11.92 0.24 10.17
N TYR A 336 12.56 0.24 11.33
CA TYR A 336 12.20 1.13 12.43
C TYR A 336 12.53 2.59 12.12
N GLN A 337 13.67 2.87 11.49
CA GLN A 337 14.02 4.19 10.98
C GLN A 337 12.96 4.70 10.00
N ASN A 338 12.48 3.83 9.10
CA ASN A 338 11.43 4.20 8.17
C ASN A 338 10.15 4.64 8.88
N PHE A 339 9.78 3.95 9.96
CA PHE A 339 8.62 4.27 10.79
C PHE A 339 8.77 5.59 11.57
N ILE A 340 9.93 5.88 12.16
CA ILE A 340 10.11 7.10 12.98
C ILE A 340 10.38 8.36 12.14
N GLN A 341 10.96 8.24 10.94
CA GLN A 341 11.40 9.39 10.14
C GLN A 341 10.26 10.40 9.83
N PRO A 342 9.03 10.00 9.46
CA PRO A 342 7.93 10.95 9.27
C PRO A 342 7.58 11.72 10.55
N HIS A 343 7.62 11.04 11.70
CA HIS A 343 7.29 11.61 13.02
C HIS A 343 8.36 12.58 13.55
N GLN A 344 9.62 12.45 13.10
CA GLN A 344 10.71 13.36 13.49
C GLN A 344 10.63 14.70 12.76
N LYS A 345 10.27 14.72 11.47
CA LYS A 345 10.11 15.97 10.70
C LYS A 345 8.98 16.86 11.23
N GLN A 346 7.93 16.28 11.81
CA GLN A 346 6.88 17.06 12.50
C GLN A 346 7.40 17.78 13.76
N LYS A 347 8.45 17.26 14.41
CA LYS A 347 9.08 17.92 15.57
C LYS A 347 10.14 18.96 15.18
N SER A 348 10.62 18.94 13.92
CA SER A 348 11.76 19.74 13.48
C SER A 348 11.45 20.67 12.31
N SER A 349 10.22 21.17 12.16
CA SER A 349 10.00 22.34 11.31
C SER A 349 10.91 23.45 11.84
N PRO A 350 11.90 23.94 11.08
CA PRO A 350 12.64 25.11 11.49
C PRO A 350 11.60 26.22 11.56
N MET A 351 11.37 26.79 12.74
CA MET A 351 10.94 28.18 12.79
C MET A 351 11.91 28.92 11.89
N ARG A 352 11.48 29.29 10.68
CA ARG A 352 12.16 30.34 9.93
C ARG A 352 12.27 31.49 10.91
N SER A 353 13.46 32.05 11.06
CA SER A 353 13.61 33.34 11.72
C SER A 353 12.67 34.31 11.00
N ILE A 354 11.55 34.66 11.64
CA ILE A 354 10.58 35.62 11.13
C ILE A 354 11.02 36.98 11.69
N SER A 355 11.31 37.91 10.78
CA SER A 355 11.57 39.32 11.06
C SER A 355 10.43 39.96 11.87
N GLU A 356 10.74 41.04 12.59
CA GLU A 356 9.96 41.80 13.61
C GLU A 356 8.48 42.15 13.36
N ASN A 357 7.83 41.71 12.28
CA ASN A 357 6.39 41.83 12.09
C ASN A 357 5.65 40.54 12.50
N SER A 358 5.84 40.12 13.76
CA SER A 358 5.30 38.88 14.32
C SER A 358 3.76 38.86 14.26
N LEU A 359 3.21 38.17 13.26
CA LEU A 359 1.80 37.80 13.23
C LEU A 359 1.60 36.64 14.20
N VAL A 360 0.78 36.85 15.23
CA VAL A 360 0.43 35.82 16.23
C VAL A 360 -0.97 35.27 15.94
N ALA A 361 -1.13 33.96 16.05
CA ALA A 361 -2.45 33.34 15.94
C ALA A 361 -3.30 33.74 17.17
N MET A 362 -4.50 34.25 16.94
CA MET A 362 -5.42 34.69 17.98
C MET A 362 -6.65 33.77 18.01
N ASP A 363 -7.07 33.39 19.20
CA ASP A 363 -8.28 32.61 19.43
C ASP A 363 -9.42 33.53 19.86
N PHE A 364 -10.52 33.51 19.09
CA PHE A 364 -11.75 34.27 19.31
C PHE A 364 -12.94 33.39 19.74
N SER A 365 -12.72 32.09 20.00
CA SER A 365 -13.79 31.13 20.29
C SER A 365 -14.44 31.30 21.67
N GLY A 366 -13.83 32.09 22.56
CA GLY A 366 -14.35 32.39 23.91
C GLY A 366 -14.75 33.86 24.12
N HIS A 367 -15.25 34.18 25.32
CA HIS A 367 -15.65 35.55 25.71
C HIS A 367 -14.46 36.53 25.91
N LYS A 368 -13.21 36.04 25.82
CA LYS A 368 -11.99 36.84 25.84
C LYS A 368 -11.05 36.34 24.75
N THR A 369 -10.49 37.27 23.97
CA THR A 369 -9.49 36.99 22.96
C THR A 369 -8.16 36.62 23.63
N ARG A 370 -7.55 35.51 23.22
CA ARG A 370 -6.22 35.11 23.70
C ARG A 370 -5.26 34.91 22.54
N VAL A 371 -3.98 35.17 22.80
CA VAL A 371 -2.88 34.84 21.88
C VAL A 371 -2.59 33.34 22.03
N ILE A 372 -2.52 32.61 20.91
CA ILE A 372 -2.12 31.20 20.88
C ILE A 372 -0.59 31.15 20.83
N GLU A 373 0.03 30.93 21.99
CA GLU A 373 1.50 30.90 22.11
C GLU A 373 2.09 29.54 21.70
N ASN A 374 1.31 28.45 21.82
CA ASN A 374 1.78 27.11 21.50
C ASN A 374 1.72 26.85 19.98
N PRO A 375 2.85 26.59 19.29
CA PRO A 375 2.88 26.39 17.84
C PRO A 375 2.06 25.18 17.37
N SER A 376 1.98 24.12 18.18
CA SER A 376 1.22 22.91 17.84
C SER A 376 -0.29 23.16 17.92
N GLU A 377 -0.70 23.99 18.87
CA GLU A 377 -2.08 24.43 19.02
C GLU A 377 -2.47 25.37 17.87
N ALA A 378 -1.60 26.34 17.54
CA ALA A 378 -1.80 27.24 16.41
C ALA A 378 -1.93 26.49 15.07
N LEU A 379 -1.11 25.46 14.86
CA LEU A 379 -1.21 24.60 13.67
C LEU A 379 -2.52 23.80 13.68
N SER A 380 -2.93 23.26 14.82
CA SER A 380 -4.17 22.50 14.95
C SER A 380 -5.39 23.37 14.66
N VAL A 381 -5.42 24.59 15.21
CA VAL A 381 -6.47 25.59 14.97
C VAL A 381 -6.48 26.04 13.51
N ALA A 382 -5.32 26.29 12.90
CA ALA A 382 -5.22 26.67 11.49
C ALA A 382 -5.67 25.54 10.55
N VAL A 383 -5.37 24.28 10.89
CA VAL A 383 -5.84 23.10 10.13
C VAL A 383 -7.34 22.94 10.28
N GLU A 384 -7.87 23.05 11.49
CA GLU A 384 -9.31 22.96 11.76
C GLU A 384 -10.09 24.10 11.08
N GLU A 385 -9.58 25.32 11.16
CA GLU A 385 -10.13 26.48 10.48
C GLU A 385 -10.06 26.30 8.96
N GLY A 386 -8.92 25.85 8.41
CA GLY A 386 -8.76 25.56 6.99
C GLY A 386 -9.74 24.49 6.48
N LEU A 387 -9.98 23.44 7.28
CA LEU A 387 -11.00 22.44 7.00
C LEU A 387 -12.41 23.03 7.08
N SER A 388 -12.68 23.94 8.02
CA SER A 388 -13.95 24.64 8.15
C SER A 388 -14.22 25.60 6.98
N TRP A 389 -13.19 26.31 6.50
CA TRP A 389 -13.26 27.22 5.35
C TRP A 389 -13.48 26.43 4.06
N ARG A 390 -12.81 25.29 3.89
CA ARG A 390 -13.04 24.40 2.75
C ARG A 390 -14.44 23.80 2.75
N ARG A 391 -14.99 23.47 3.93
CA ARG A 391 -16.40 23.11 4.13
C ARG A 391 -17.37 24.27 3.84
N LYS A 392 -17.00 25.52 4.09
CA LYS A 392 -17.85 26.70 3.83
C LYS A 392 -17.77 27.21 2.38
N SER A 393 -16.65 27.01 1.68
CA SER A 393 -16.44 27.56 0.34
C SER A 393 -17.27 26.85 -0.75
N CYS A 394 -17.61 25.57 -0.56
CA CYS A 394 -18.57 24.87 -1.44
C CYS A 394 -20.02 25.40 -1.34
N HIS A 395 -20.31 26.29 -0.39
CA HIS A 395 -21.64 26.89 -0.21
C HIS A 395 -21.82 28.28 -0.84
N ARG A 396 -20.76 28.98 -1.29
CA ARG A 396 -20.88 30.41 -1.69
C ARG A 396 -21.09 30.69 -3.17
N LEU A 397 -21.08 29.70 -4.05
CA LEU A 397 -21.32 29.92 -5.49
C LEU A 397 -22.80 29.94 -5.92
N SER A 398 -23.76 29.85 -4.98
CA SER A 398 -25.20 29.81 -5.31
C SER A 398 -26.08 30.77 -4.51
N SER A 399 -25.58 31.95 -4.12
CA SER A 399 -26.44 32.94 -3.46
C SER A 399 -26.27 34.34 -4.03
N HIS A 400 -26.68 34.52 -5.29
CA HIS A 400 -27.22 35.77 -5.79
C HIS A 400 -28.28 35.47 -6.86
N GLY A 401 -29.50 35.19 -6.41
CA GLY A 401 -30.70 35.08 -7.23
C GLY A 401 -31.93 35.32 -6.36
N SER A 402 -32.69 36.35 -6.69
CA SER A 402 -33.84 36.91 -5.96
C SER A 402 -34.94 35.88 -5.60
N PRO A 403 -35.75 36.14 -4.56
CA PRO A 403 -36.78 35.21 -4.13
C PRO A 403 -38.02 35.33 -5.04
N SER A 404 -38.35 34.26 -5.76
CA SER A 404 -39.69 34.09 -6.33
C SER A 404 -40.19 32.68 -6.09
N THR A 405 -41.50 32.63 -5.86
CA THR A 405 -42.30 31.62 -5.19
C THR A 405 -42.35 30.24 -5.87
N SER A 406 -42.19 29.22 -5.01
CA SER A 406 -42.74 27.87 -5.09
C SER A 406 -42.51 27.08 -6.40
N GLN A 407 -41.40 26.33 -6.44
CA GLN A 407 -41.31 25.06 -7.16
C GLN A 407 -40.16 24.20 -6.63
N SER A 408 -40.51 22.97 -6.24
CA SER A 408 -39.68 21.79 -5.94
C SER A 408 -38.53 21.95 -4.94
N SER A 409 -38.63 21.18 -3.85
CA SER A 409 -37.53 20.72 -3.01
C SER A 409 -36.32 20.32 -3.84
N MET A 410 -35.36 21.23 -4.00
CA MET A 410 -34.03 20.88 -4.45
C MET A 410 -33.42 20.06 -3.34
N SER A 411 -33.43 18.73 -3.53
CA SER A 411 -32.70 17.76 -2.73
C SER A 411 -31.36 18.38 -2.33
N SER A 412 -31.09 18.41 -1.02
CA SER A 412 -29.73 18.69 -0.55
C SER A 412 -28.78 17.86 -1.41
N ILE A 413 -27.80 18.51 -2.01
CA ILE A 413 -26.71 17.78 -2.68
C ILE A 413 -26.19 16.83 -1.62
N ALA A 414 -26.30 15.53 -1.88
CA ALA A 414 -25.90 14.49 -0.97
C ALA A 414 -24.42 14.68 -0.60
N ILE A 415 -24.15 15.38 0.51
CA ILE A 415 -22.80 15.87 0.90
C ILE A 415 -21.82 14.70 1.02
N HIS A 416 -22.33 13.53 1.38
CA HIS A 416 -21.59 12.28 1.47
C HIS A 416 -20.96 11.85 0.14
N VAL A 417 -21.53 12.21 -1.02
CA VAL A 417 -20.99 11.83 -2.34
C VAL A 417 -19.60 12.43 -2.59
N ALA A 418 -19.30 13.58 -1.98
CA ALA A 418 -17.98 14.22 -2.06
C ALA A 418 -16.98 13.66 -1.03
N GLN A 419 -17.39 12.73 -0.17
CA GLN A 419 -16.55 12.24 0.91
C GLN A 419 -15.67 11.07 0.45
N PRO A 420 -14.38 11.04 0.82
CA PRO A 420 -13.45 10.01 0.36
C PRO A 420 -13.78 8.60 0.90
N TRP A 421 -14.56 8.53 1.98
CA TRP A 421 -15.01 7.29 2.60
C TRP A 421 -16.29 6.72 1.96
N PHE A 422 -16.94 7.45 1.06
CA PHE A 422 -18.19 7.04 0.43
C PHE A 422 -17.95 6.49 -0.99
N HIS A 423 -18.57 5.35 -1.29
CA HIS A 423 -18.42 4.64 -2.56
C HIS A 423 -19.78 4.21 -3.10
N SER A 424 -20.36 4.97 -4.03
CA SER A 424 -21.71 4.71 -4.52
C SER A 424 -21.86 3.35 -5.21
N LYS A 425 -21.04 3.09 -6.22
CA LYS A 425 -21.16 1.89 -7.08
C LYS A 425 -20.31 0.70 -6.61
N LEU A 426 -20.08 0.56 -5.31
CA LEU A 426 -19.22 -0.48 -4.75
C LEU A 426 -20.03 -1.68 -4.27
N SER A 427 -19.76 -2.86 -4.82
CA SER A 427 -20.36 -4.10 -4.33
C SER A 427 -19.80 -4.53 -2.98
N ARG A 428 -20.48 -5.51 -2.34
CA ARG A 428 -19.99 -6.12 -1.10
C ARG A 428 -18.59 -6.74 -1.26
N ASP A 429 -18.38 -7.49 -2.34
CA ASP A 429 -17.12 -8.20 -2.59
C ASP A 429 -15.98 -7.23 -2.92
N GLU A 430 -16.25 -6.17 -3.70
CA GLU A 430 -15.27 -5.12 -3.96
C GLU A 430 -14.92 -4.34 -2.69
N ALA A 431 -15.89 -4.07 -1.82
CA ALA A 431 -15.65 -3.44 -0.52
C ALA A 431 -14.76 -4.32 0.36
N GLN A 432 -15.00 -5.64 0.37
CA GLN A 432 -14.14 -6.58 1.10
C GLN A 432 -12.72 -6.56 0.53
N LYS A 433 -12.57 -6.64 -0.80
CA LYS A 433 -11.28 -6.58 -1.48
C LYS A 433 -10.52 -5.29 -1.16
N LEU A 434 -11.19 -4.14 -1.21
CA LEU A 434 -10.57 -2.83 -0.96
C LEU A 434 -10.07 -2.72 0.49
N ILE A 435 -10.90 -3.10 1.46
CA ILE A 435 -10.51 -3.11 2.88
C ILE A 435 -9.33 -4.07 3.11
N THR A 436 -9.34 -5.26 2.49
CA THR A 436 -8.22 -6.20 2.57
C THR A 436 -6.94 -5.62 1.99
N GLN A 437 -7.00 -4.95 0.83
CA GLN A 437 -5.84 -4.34 0.17
C GLN A 437 -5.22 -3.17 0.95
N GLN A 438 -6.03 -2.43 1.70
CA GLN A 438 -5.56 -1.32 2.53
C GLN A 438 -5.11 -1.75 3.94
N GLY A 439 -5.14 -3.05 4.22
CA GLY A 439 -4.72 -3.64 5.48
C GLY A 439 -5.89 -3.90 6.43
N LEU A 440 -5.94 -5.11 6.97
CA LEU A 440 -7.00 -5.59 7.86
C LEU A 440 -6.79 -5.16 9.31
N ILE A 441 -6.61 -3.85 9.55
CA ILE A 441 -6.51 -3.32 10.92
C ILE A 441 -7.85 -2.80 11.42
N ASP A 442 -8.00 -2.74 12.75
CA ASP A 442 -9.23 -2.29 13.39
C ASP A 442 -9.58 -0.85 13.05
N GLY A 443 -10.84 -0.62 12.68
CA GLY A 443 -11.35 0.72 12.36
C GLY A 443 -11.14 1.14 10.91
N VAL A 444 -10.61 0.27 10.04
CA VAL A 444 -10.62 0.49 8.59
C VAL A 444 -12.05 0.34 8.07
N PHE A 445 -12.57 1.35 7.37
CA PHE A 445 -13.98 1.39 6.99
C PHE A 445 -14.24 2.10 5.66
N LEU A 446 -15.44 1.86 5.11
CA LEU A 446 -16.05 2.65 4.05
C LEU A 446 -17.57 2.60 4.17
N VAL A 447 -18.24 3.57 3.55
CA VAL A 447 -19.70 3.57 3.37
C VAL A 447 -20.01 3.41 1.89
N ARG A 448 -21.03 2.63 1.57
CA ARG A 448 -21.46 2.36 0.18
C ARG A 448 -22.97 2.30 0.07
N ASP A 449 -23.49 2.40 -1.15
CA ASP A 449 -24.90 2.11 -1.41
C ASP A 449 -25.22 0.63 -1.10
N SER A 450 -26.42 0.37 -0.59
CA SER A 450 -26.91 -1.00 -0.43
C SER A 450 -27.42 -1.54 -1.76
N GLN A 451 -26.88 -2.68 -2.19
CA GLN A 451 -27.34 -3.36 -3.41
C GLN A 451 -28.64 -4.16 -3.19
N SER A 452 -28.91 -4.58 -1.95
CA SER A 452 -30.10 -5.39 -1.61
C SER A 452 -31.31 -4.55 -1.25
N ASN A 453 -31.11 -3.41 -0.60
CA ASN A 453 -32.19 -2.52 -0.14
C ASN A 453 -32.02 -1.13 -0.76
N PRO A 454 -32.77 -0.80 -1.83
CA PRO A 454 -32.77 0.55 -2.40
C PRO A 454 -33.07 1.60 -1.32
N ARG A 455 -32.38 2.76 -1.39
CA ARG A 455 -32.47 3.89 -0.42
C ARG A 455 -31.80 3.68 0.93
N THR A 456 -31.02 2.62 1.11
CA THR A 456 -30.26 2.40 2.33
C THR A 456 -28.76 2.35 2.03
N PHE A 457 -27.94 2.57 3.05
CA PHE A 457 -26.48 2.53 2.93
C PHE A 457 -25.91 1.39 3.76
N VAL A 458 -24.65 1.05 3.51
CA VAL A 458 -23.93 0.01 4.25
C VAL A 458 -22.59 0.55 4.71
N LEU A 459 -22.35 0.53 6.02
CA LEU A 459 -21.04 0.72 6.61
C LEU A 459 -20.30 -0.62 6.62
N SER A 460 -19.20 -0.72 5.88
CA SER A 460 -18.30 -1.88 5.91
C SER A 460 -17.10 -1.55 6.78
N LEU A 461 -16.85 -2.35 7.82
CA LEU A 461 -15.87 -2.09 8.88
C LEU A 461 -15.01 -3.32 9.17
N CYS A 462 -13.70 -3.14 9.22
CA CYS A 462 -12.74 -4.13 9.70
C CYS A 462 -12.60 -4.07 11.23
N HIS A 463 -12.72 -5.24 11.86
CA HIS A 463 -12.43 -5.45 13.27
C HIS A 463 -11.94 -6.89 13.47
N THR A 464 -10.85 -7.05 14.23
CA THR A 464 -10.19 -8.33 14.48
C THR A 464 -9.94 -9.11 13.18
N GLN A 465 -9.45 -8.40 12.17
CA GLN A 465 -9.16 -8.90 10.81
C GLN A 465 -10.36 -9.49 10.06
N LYS A 466 -11.58 -9.23 10.55
CA LYS A 466 -12.84 -9.62 9.91
C LYS A 466 -13.60 -8.39 9.45
N ILE A 467 -14.20 -8.48 8.27
CA ILE A 467 -15.00 -7.40 7.70
C ILE A 467 -16.47 -7.66 8.04
N LYS A 468 -17.08 -6.70 8.73
CA LYS A 468 -18.51 -6.69 9.07
C LYS A 468 -19.22 -5.61 8.27
N HIS A 469 -20.48 -5.86 7.94
CA HIS A 469 -21.32 -4.92 7.20
C HIS A 469 -22.54 -4.55 8.06
N PHE A 470 -22.75 -3.26 8.27
CA PHE A 470 -23.82 -2.71 9.08
C PHE A 470 -24.76 -1.90 8.18
N GLN A 471 -26.04 -2.21 8.24
CA GLN A 471 -27.05 -1.49 7.46
C GLN A 471 -27.32 -0.14 8.11
N ILE A 472 -27.18 0.93 7.34
CA ILE A 472 -27.61 2.28 7.73
C ILE A 472 -29.00 2.48 7.14
N VAL A 473 -30.00 2.61 8.00
CA VAL A 473 -31.42 2.64 7.61
C VAL A 473 -31.95 4.06 7.76
N PRO A 474 -32.72 4.57 6.78
CA PRO A 474 -33.47 5.81 6.93
C PRO A 474 -34.61 5.63 7.95
N VAL A 475 -34.76 6.61 8.84
CA VAL A 475 -35.83 6.67 9.85
C VAL A 475 -36.54 8.00 9.65
N GLU A 476 -37.84 7.97 9.40
CA GLU A 476 -38.67 9.18 9.29
C GLU A 476 -39.33 9.49 10.64
N GLU A 477 -39.16 10.72 11.12
CA GLU A 477 -39.79 11.22 12.34
C GLU A 477 -40.28 12.64 12.09
N ASN A 478 -41.57 12.91 12.35
CA ASN A 478 -42.20 14.22 12.14
C ASN A 478 -42.01 14.81 10.72
N GLY A 479 -41.86 13.95 9.71
CA GLY A 479 -41.61 14.35 8.32
C GLY A 479 -40.15 14.70 8.00
N GLU A 480 -39.24 14.56 8.96
CA GLU A 480 -37.80 14.68 8.75
C GLU A 480 -37.16 13.30 8.60
N LEU A 481 -36.16 13.21 7.71
CA LEU A 481 -35.43 11.99 7.41
C LEU A 481 -34.12 11.95 8.20
N PHE A 482 -33.92 10.89 8.98
CA PHE A 482 -32.68 10.60 9.70
C PHE A 482 -32.06 9.30 9.24
N TYR A 483 -30.79 9.08 9.60
CA TYR A 483 -30.07 7.83 9.38
C TYR A 483 -29.69 7.21 10.73
N SER A 484 -29.79 5.89 10.83
CA SER A 484 -29.46 5.15 12.05
C SER A 484 -28.80 3.80 11.74
N LEU A 485 -27.97 3.35 12.68
CA LEU A 485 -27.32 2.02 12.71
C LEU A 485 -27.93 1.08 13.76
N ASP A 486 -28.84 1.60 14.58
CA ASP A 486 -29.34 0.98 15.81
C ASP A 486 -30.86 1.17 15.93
N ASP A 487 -31.57 0.91 14.83
CA ASP A 487 -33.04 0.90 14.75
C ASP A 487 -33.70 2.20 15.26
N GLY A 488 -33.06 3.33 14.99
CA GLY A 488 -33.55 4.66 15.36
C GLY A 488 -33.26 5.09 16.80
N HIS A 489 -32.49 4.33 17.58
CA HIS A 489 -32.05 4.79 18.92
C HIS A 489 -31.10 5.99 18.84
N THR A 490 -30.12 5.94 17.94
CA THR A 490 -29.23 7.04 17.61
C THR A 490 -29.51 7.51 16.18
N ARG A 491 -29.83 8.80 16.03
CA ARG A 491 -30.30 9.40 14.78
C ARG A 491 -29.34 10.48 14.32
N PHE A 492 -29.10 10.53 13.03
CA PHE A 492 -28.22 11.51 12.38
C PHE A 492 -28.94 12.15 11.20
N THR A 493 -28.78 13.46 11.02
CA THR A 493 -29.41 14.20 9.91
C THR A 493 -28.83 13.79 8.56
N ASP A 494 -27.57 13.36 8.54
CA ASP A 494 -26.89 12.89 7.35
C ASP A 494 -25.79 11.87 7.68
N LEU A 495 -25.23 11.25 6.64
CA LEU A 495 -24.16 10.25 6.78
C LEU A 495 -22.84 10.85 7.29
N LEU A 496 -22.60 12.15 7.08
CA LEU A 496 -21.37 12.79 7.55
C LEU A 496 -21.37 12.86 9.08
N GLN A 497 -22.46 13.35 9.66
CA GLN A 497 -22.64 13.39 11.11
C GLN A 497 -22.57 11.99 11.73
N LEU A 498 -23.17 10.99 11.07
CA LEU A 498 -23.08 9.58 11.50
C LEU A 498 -21.61 9.12 11.54
N VAL A 499 -20.86 9.34 10.47
CA VAL A 499 -19.44 8.92 10.41
C VAL A 499 -18.61 9.65 11.46
N GLU A 500 -18.76 10.97 11.60
CA GLU A 500 -18.04 11.77 12.60
C GLU A 500 -18.34 11.28 14.03
N PHE A 501 -19.61 10.99 14.33
CA PHE A 501 -19.99 10.42 15.61
C PHE A 501 -19.29 9.08 15.87
N TYR A 502 -19.29 8.16 14.90
CA TYR A 502 -18.68 6.83 15.06
C TYR A 502 -17.14 6.83 14.95
N GLN A 503 -16.54 7.93 14.50
CA GLN A 503 -15.10 8.16 14.63
C GLN A 503 -14.72 8.49 16.09
N LEU A 504 -15.55 9.25 16.79
CA LEU A 504 -15.32 9.65 18.18
C LEU A 504 -15.85 8.60 19.18
N ASN A 505 -16.93 7.91 18.83
CA ASN A 505 -17.68 7.02 19.71
C ASN A 505 -17.79 5.62 19.11
N ARG A 506 -17.74 4.60 19.97
CA ARG A 506 -17.94 3.22 19.50
C ARG A 506 -19.41 2.94 19.17
N GLY A 507 -20.34 3.44 20.00
CA GLY A 507 -21.76 3.12 19.93
C GLY A 507 -21.99 1.61 19.80
N VAL A 508 -22.84 1.21 18.84
CA VAL A 508 -23.17 -0.19 18.53
C VAL A 508 -22.10 -0.94 17.73
N LEU A 509 -21.06 -0.25 17.24
CA LEU A 509 -20.00 -0.87 16.45
C LEU A 509 -19.02 -1.65 17.34
N PRO A 510 -18.27 -2.63 16.80
CA PRO A 510 -17.25 -3.35 17.56
C PRO A 510 -16.02 -2.47 17.90
N CYS A 511 -15.73 -1.46 17.10
CA CYS A 511 -14.68 -0.48 17.34
C CYS A 511 -15.03 0.87 16.70
N LYS A 512 -14.32 1.94 17.10
CA LYS A 512 -14.43 3.25 16.45
C LYS A 512 -13.96 3.21 15.00
N LEU A 513 -14.53 4.07 14.17
CA LEU A 513 -14.04 4.32 12.82
C LEU A 513 -12.73 5.12 12.90
N LYS A 514 -11.68 4.66 12.22
CA LYS A 514 -10.34 5.28 12.32
C LYS A 514 -9.76 5.64 10.96
N HIS A 515 -9.89 4.72 10.00
CA HIS A 515 -9.15 4.77 8.76
C HIS A 515 -10.12 4.57 7.61
N HIS A 516 -10.41 5.62 6.84
CA HIS A 516 -11.32 5.47 5.71
C HIS A 516 -10.59 4.93 4.48
N CYS A 517 -11.21 3.98 3.79
CA CYS A 517 -10.77 3.56 2.48
C CYS A 517 -11.14 4.64 1.46
N ALA A 518 -10.12 5.26 0.87
CA ALA A 518 -10.26 6.14 -0.28
C ALA A 518 -9.77 5.41 -1.53
N ARG A 519 -10.47 5.58 -2.66
CA ARG A 519 -9.92 5.26 -3.99
C ARG A 519 -9.26 6.52 -4.53
N ILE A 520 -8.00 6.42 -4.90
CA ILE A 520 -7.33 7.48 -5.66
C ILE A 520 -7.30 7.09 -7.12
N THR A 521 -7.65 8.02 -7.99
CA THR A 521 -7.37 7.96 -9.42
C THR A 521 -6.13 8.82 -9.68
N LEU A 522 -5.11 8.22 -10.32
CA LEU A 522 -3.81 8.86 -10.54
C LEU A 522 -3.73 9.68 -11.82
#